data_AF-A0AA39TCF9-F1
#
_entry.id   AF-A0AA39TCF9-F1
#
_cell.length_a   1.000
_cell.length_b   1.000
_cell.length_c   1.000
_cell.angle_alpha   90.00
_cell.angle_beta   90.00
_cell.angle_gamma   90.00
#
_symmetry.space_group_name_H-M   'P 1'
#
loop_
_entity.id
_entity.type
_entity.pdbx_description
1 polymer ?
#
loop_
_entity_poly.entity_id
_entity_poly.type
_entity_poly.pdbx_seq_one_letter_code
_entity_poly.pdbx_strand_id
1 'polypeptide(L)'
;MSTALASLPPMGPPSSAQAPPGDPVRASVGHLLSRAYTLPCSTAAQAFIQLVQPTSRFQLALDVLLPLLDPNTSSELAQRILVSFILYSLYAPHPISINPFKSVLFVTFVCEREKAVTAANNGGISVNEQLVWVLWKILRGDGNDIGPYSPSTLARSPLPPKLRATNLFLDDDMYNSESEIDDYTPKSQQITTTMTTITTVVTAEEDAANESIAHAMKLLLDARERVLTLSEQRSNLPSPFLDILPSLPPTLPSFDLMGRLLREPTMSTNGSIAIADLVRTEVLGKFVHECINWLDQAELQEKEGLISDDRFTKGIQNLCRFYTSLIKLSLVDAALDADTAEMAHFSLRHSRFEEANHLYRILATGRS
;
A
#
# COMPACT_ATOMS: atom_id res chain seq x y z
N MET A 1 -24.99 79.80 5.47
CA MET A 1 -24.79 78.36 5.25
C MET A 1 -23.49 78.19 4.50
N SER A 2 -22.39 77.92 5.22
CA SER A 2 -21.11 77.47 4.66
C SER A 2 -20.16 77.05 5.78
N THR A 3 -19.47 75.93 5.53
CA THR A 3 -18.13 75.52 5.99
C THR A 3 -17.85 75.36 7.49
N ALA A 4 -17.53 74.13 7.89
CA ALA A 4 -16.42 73.87 8.82
C ALA A 4 -15.86 72.44 8.61
N LEU A 5 -14.57 72.38 8.30
CA LEU A 5 -13.73 71.20 8.14
C LEU A 5 -13.19 70.73 9.51
N ALA A 6 -13.18 69.41 9.67
CA ALA A 6 -12.19 68.54 10.32
C ALA A 6 -11.57 68.88 11.69
N SER A 7 -11.75 67.96 12.63
CA SER A 7 -10.75 67.58 13.63
C SER A 7 -10.70 66.04 13.77
N LEU A 8 -9.51 65.46 13.62
CA LEU A 8 -9.16 64.06 13.88
C LEU A 8 -8.85 63.84 15.37
N PRO A 9 -9.07 62.63 15.90
CA PRO A 9 -8.20 62.08 16.94
C PRO A 9 -7.81 60.61 16.61
N PRO A 10 -6.97 59.92 17.41
CA PRO A 10 -5.63 59.49 16.98
C PRO A 10 -5.53 57.98 16.69
N MET A 11 -4.50 57.61 15.93
CA MET A 11 -4.10 56.20 15.69
C MET A 11 -3.78 55.48 17.00
N GLY A 12 -4.50 54.40 17.26
CA GLY A 12 -4.07 53.34 18.17
C GLY A 12 -3.00 52.43 17.51
N PRO A 13 -2.23 51.68 18.31
CA PRO A 13 -1.08 50.91 17.83
C PRO A 13 -1.48 49.76 16.89
N PRO A 14 -0.58 49.30 16.00
CA PRO A 14 -0.87 48.23 15.07
C PRO A 14 -1.17 46.95 15.83
N SER A 15 -2.39 46.44 15.63
CA SER A 15 -2.81 45.13 16.09
C SER A 15 -1.78 44.11 15.61
N SER A 16 -1.24 43.35 16.57
CA SER A 16 -0.32 42.24 16.34
C SER A 16 -0.80 41.38 15.18
N ALA A 17 0.08 41.20 14.19
CA ALA A 17 -0.11 40.29 13.07
C ALA A 17 -0.57 38.93 13.59
N GLN A 18 -1.85 38.66 13.43
CA GLN A 18 -2.46 37.39 13.75
C GLN A 18 -1.95 36.41 12.69
N ALA A 19 -1.07 35.50 13.13
CA ALA A 19 -0.64 34.36 12.34
C ALA A 19 -1.87 33.66 11.73
N PRO A 20 -1.76 33.10 10.50
CA PRO A 20 -2.88 32.47 9.83
C PRO A 20 -3.53 31.43 10.76
N PRO A 21 -4.87 31.31 10.77
CA PRO A 21 -5.56 30.41 11.68
C PRO A 21 -5.07 28.98 11.42
N GLY A 22 -4.21 28.49 12.31
CA GLY A 22 -3.81 27.10 12.31
C GLY A 22 -5.06 26.24 12.46
N ASP A 23 -5.22 25.27 11.57
CA ASP A 23 -6.33 24.33 11.59
C ASP A 23 -6.47 23.76 13.02
N PRO A 24 -7.61 23.96 13.72
CA PRO A 24 -7.80 23.51 15.10
C PRO A 24 -7.58 22.01 15.27
N VAL A 25 -7.75 21.23 14.20
CA VAL A 25 -7.47 19.79 14.18
C VAL A 25 -5.96 19.54 14.28
N ARG A 26 -5.13 20.29 13.56
CA ARG A 26 -3.65 20.18 13.62
C ARG A 26 -3.12 20.49 15.03
N ALA A 27 -3.65 21.54 15.66
CA ALA A 27 -3.30 21.89 17.03
C ALA A 27 -3.70 20.78 18.03
N SER A 28 -4.87 20.18 17.83
CA SER A 28 -5.36 19.08 18.66
C SER A 28 -4.53 17.80 18.49
N VAL A 29 -4.10 17.49 17.26
CA VAL A 29 -3.17 16.37 16.97
C VAL A 29 -1.81 16.62 17.62
N GLY A 30 -1.26 17.84 17.52
CA GLY A 30 -0.01 18.20 18.19
C GLY A 30 -0.10 18.01 19.71
N HIS A 31 -1.21 18.45 20.32
CA HIS A 31 -1.45 18.24 21.75
C HIS A 31 -1.59 16.75 22.10
N LEU A 32 -2.27 15.94 21.28
CA LEU A 32 -2.36 14.50 21.45
C LEU A 32 -0.96 13.86 21.46
N LEU A 33 -0.15 14.15 20.43
CA LEU A 33 1.20 13.59 20.30
C LEU A 33 2.09 13.96 21.49
N SER A 34 1.98 15.19 22.01
CA SER A 34 2.76 15.64 23.16
C SER A 34 2.42 14.96 24.49
N ARG A 35 1.25 14.32 24.61
CA ARG A 35 0.76 13.73 25.88
C ARG A 35 0.57 12.22 25.83
N ALA A 36 0.49 11.65 24.63
CA ALA A 36 0.19 10.24 24.42
C ALA A 36 1.36 9.29 24.72
N TYR A 37 2.54 9.79 25.13
CA TYR A 37 3.72 8.96 25.39
C TYR A 37 3.54 7.92 26.51
N THR A 38 2.66 8.20 27.47
CA THR A 38 2.36 7.31 28.60
C THR A 38 1.17 6.40 28.35
N LEU A 39 0.41 6.63 27.27
CA LEU A 39 -0.74 5.81 26.90
C LEU A 39 -0.28 4.61 26.05
N PRO A 40 -1.00 3.48 26.09
CA PRO A 40 -0.77 2.40 25.13
C PRO A 40 -0.86 2.92 23.69
N CYS A 41 0.04 2.47 22.83
CA CYS A 41 0.08 2.84 21.40
C CYS A 41 -1.29 2.67 20.72
N SER A 42 -1.99 1.57 21.02
CA SER A 42 -3.36 1.31 20.55
C SER A 42 -4.36 2.39 21.00
N THR A 43 -4.30 2.82 22.26
CA THR A 43 -5.19 3.84 22.80
C THR A 43 -4.92 5.21 22.17
N ALA A 44 -3.64 5.55 21.99
CA ALA A 44 -3.24 6.80 21.34
C ALA A 44 -3.65 6.82 19.86
N ALA A 45 -3.48 5.70 19.14
CA ALA A 45 -3.93 5.58 17.75
C ALA A 45 -5.45 5.67 17.64
N GLN A 46 -6.21 5.04 18.53
CA GLN A 46 -7.67 5.18 18.57
C GLN A 46 -8.09 6.62 18.85
N ALA A 47 -7.44 7.31 19.78
CA ALA A 47 -7.71 8.73 20.03
C ALA A 47 -7.44 9.60 18.79
N PHE A 48 -6.39 9.32 18.02
CA PHE A 48 -6.13 9.98 16.75
C PHE A 48 -7.25 9.73 15.72
N ILE A 49 -7.66 8.47 15.56
CA ILE A 49 -8.72 8.06 14.63
C ILE A 49 -10.07 8.73 14.96
N GLN A 50 -10.36 8.91 16.25
CA GLN A 50 -11.58 9.60 16.72
C GLN A 50 -11.50 11.12 16.54
N LEU A 51 -10.31 11.70 16.70
CA LEU A 51 -10.08 13.14 16.57
C LEU A 51 -10.10 13.60 15.10
N VAL A 52 -9.63 12.74 14.18
CA VAL A 52 -9.43 13.09 12.77
C VAL A 52 -10.44 12.40 11.86
N GLN A 53 -11.17 13.20 11.09
CA GLN A 53 -12.13 12.68 10.09
C GLN A 53 -11.42 11.79 9.05
N PRO A 54 -12.04 10.67 8.62
CA PRO A 54 -11.43 9.74 7.66
C PRO A 54 -10.83 10.39 6.42
N THR A 55 -11.54 11.37 5.84
CA THR A 55 -11.14 12.10 4.63
C THR A 55 -9.88 12.95 4.81
N SER A 56 -9.55 13.34 6.04
CA SER A 56 -8.40 14.21 6.36
C SER A 56 -7.21 13.44 6.94
N ARG A 57 -7.35 12.14 7.24
CA ARG A 57 -6.30 11.34 7.91
C ARG A 57 -5.02 11.24 7.10
N PHE A 58 -5.14 11.01 5.78
CA PHE A 58 -3.98 10.91 4.90
C PHE A 58 -3.22 12.24 4.81
N GLN A 59 -3.93 13.34 4.57
CA GLN A 59 -3.32 14.67 4.49
C GLN A 59 -2.64 15.07 5.81
N LEU A 60 -3.30 14.82 6.96
CA LEU A 60 -2.70 15.07 8.27
C LEU A 60 -1.50 14.17 8.56
N ALA A 61 -1.51 12.94 8.06
CA ALA A 61 -0.35 12.07 8.15
C ALA A 61 0.84 12.64 7.38
N LEU A 62 0.63 13.14 6.15
CA LEU A 62 1.69 13.79 5.36
C LEU A 62 2.20 15.08 6.01
N ASP A 63 1.30 15.95 6.49
CA ASP A 63 1.66 17.29 6.94
C ASP A 63 2.21 17.34 8.37
N VAL A 64 1.77 16.41 9.24
CA VAL A 64 2.04 16.47 10.68
C VAL A 64 2.81 15.25 11.18
N LEU A 65 2.50 14.05 10.68
CA LEU A 65 3.09 12.82 11.19
C LEU A 65 4.42 12.50 10.50
N LEU A 66 4.49 12.53 9.17
CA LEU A 66 5.72 12.21 8.44
C LEU A 66 6.91 13.11 8.80
N PRO A 67 6.76 14.45 8.98
CA PRO A 67 7.89 15.30 9.35
C PRO A 67 8.51 14.92 10.69
N LEU A 68 7.76 14.23 11.58
CA LEU A 68 8.29 13.76 12.85
C LEU A 68 9.18 12.53 12.71
N LEU A 69 9.06 11.77 11.61
CA LEU A 69 9.91 10.63 11.30
C LEU A 69 11.23 11.02 10.61
N ASP A 70 11.27 12.21 9.99
CA ASP A 70 12.46 12.73 9.32
C ASP A 70 13.65 12.79 10.30
N PRO A 71 14.81 12.19 9.94
CA PRO A 71 16.00 12.22 10.78
C PRO A 71 16.55 13.63 11.07
N ASN A 72 16.18 14.64 10.27
CA ASN A 72 16.60 16.03 10.47
C ASN A 72 15.73 16.76 11.50
N THR A 73 14.56 16.21 11.84
CA THR A 73 13.67 16.75 12.86
C THR A 73 14.10 16.25 14.23
N SER A 74 14.27 17.18 15.19
CA SER A 74 14.62 16.86 16.59
C SER A 74 13.43 16.31 17.39
N SER A 75 12.80 15.25 16.87
CA SER A 75 11.68 14.56 17.52
C SER A 75 12.17 13.59 18.59
N GLU A 76 11.44 13.50 19.70
CA GLU A 76 11.72 12.52 20.74
C GLU A 76 11.50 11.08 20.23
N LEU A 77 12.33 10.12 20.66
CA LEU A 77 12.22 8.71 20.27
C LEU A 77 10.82 8.13 20.52
N ALA A 78 10.23 8.43 21.69
CA ALA A 78 8.88 8.01 22.04
C ALA A 78 7.84 8.58 21.06
N GLN A 79 8.04 9.79 20.56
CA GLN A 79 7.17 10.41 19.55
C GLN A 79 7.29 9.72 18.20
N ARG A 80 8.51 9.40 17.76
CA ARG A 80 8.76 8.67 16.51
C ARG A 80 8.11 7.29 16.55
N ILE A 81 8.25 6.57 17.67
CA ILE A 81 7.61 5.26 17.89
C ILE A 81 6.08 5.39 17.80
N LEU A 82 5.50 6.38 18.47
CA LEU A 82 4.06 6.61 18.45
C LEU A 82 3.56 6.91 17.03
N VAL A 83 4.25 7.80 16.32
CA VAL A 83 3.91 8.20 14.96
C VAL A 83 3.95 7.00 14.01
N SER A 84 5.02 6.19 14.06
CA SER A 84 5.13 4.96 13.26
C SER A 84 3.95 4.02 13.51
N PHE A 85 3.55 3.87 14.77
CA PHE A 85 2.41 3.04 15.13
C PHE A 85 1.06 3.61 14.67
N ILE A 86 0.89 4.94 14.70
CA ILE A 86 -0.32 5.60 14.19
C ILE A 86 -0.42 5.37 12.67
N LEU A 87 0.65 5.60 11.92
CA LEU A 87 0.68 5.38 10.46
C LEU A 87 0.34 3.94 10.08
N TYR A 88 0.83 2.98 10.86
CA TYR A 88 0.43 1.58 10.76
C TYR A 88 -1.08 1.39 11.04
N SER A 89 -1.56 1.92 12.15
CA SER A 89 -2.93 1.70 12.65
C SER A 89 -4.01 2.34 11.78
N LEU A 90 -3.67 3.35 10.96
CA LEU A 90 -4.60 3.99 10.04
C LEU A 90 -5.20 3.02 9.01
N TYR A 91 -4.48 1.94 8.71
CA TYR A 91 -4.90 0.92 7.73
C TYR A 91 -5.06 -0.47 8.35
N ALA A 92 -4.92 -0.62 9.68
CA ALA A 92 -5.26 -1.86 10.36
C ALA A 92 -6.79 -2.09 10.29
N PRO A 93 -7.30 -3.32 10.07
CA PRO A 93 -6.61 -4.62 10.18
C PRO A 93 -6.01 -5.16 8.87
N HIS A 94 -5.87 -4.34 7.83
CA HIS A 94 -5.34 -4.80 6.55
C HIS A 94 -3.84 -5.13 6.62
N PRO A 95 -3.32 -6.03 5.76
CA PRO A 95 -1.89 -6.32 5.71
C PRO A 95 -1.08 -5.05 5.40
N ILE A 96 0.13 -4.96 5.95
CA ILE A 96 1.03 -3.81 5.74
C ILE A 96 1.34 -3.55 4.26
N SER A 97 1.20 -4.57 3.39
CA SER A 97 1.40 -4.46 1.94
C SER A 97 0.50 -3.41 1.29
N ILE A 98 -0.71 -3.16 1.81
CA ILE A 98 -1.62 -2.16 1.23
C ILE A 98 -1.58 -0.80 1.95
N ASN A 99 -0.71 -0.65 2.95
CA ASN A 99 -0.56 0.61 3.68
C ASN A 99 0.26 1.60 2.83
N PRO A 100 -0.27 2.76 2.45
CA PRO A 100 0.45 3.73 1.61
C PRO A 100 1.68 4.34 2.30
N PHE A 101 1.82 4.20 3.62
CA PHE A 101 2.99 4.63 4.37
C PHE A 101 4.07 3.55 4.51
N LYS A 102 3.85 2.34 3.95
CA LYS A 102 4.80 1.21 4.00
C LYS A 102 6.20 1.63 3.51
N SER A 103 6.28 2.28 2.35
CA SER A 103 7.55 2.72 1.76
C SER A 103 8.30 3.68 2.68
N VAL A 104 7.61 4.66 3.25
CA VAL A 104 8.20 5.64 4.18
C VAL A 104 8.67 4.98 5.49
N LEU A 105 7.88 4.04 6.03
CA LEU A 105 8.27 3.26 7.21
C LEU A 105 9.50 2.38 6.91
N PHE A 106 9.57 1.80 5.72
CA PHE A 106 10.71 1.00 5.26
C PHE A 106 11.98 1.84 5.08
N VAL A 107 11.90 2.97 4.37
CA VAL A 107 13.03 3.90 4.21
C VAL A 107 13.53 4.39 5.57
N THR A 108 12.60 4.71 6.49
CA THR A 108 12.94 5.09 7.87
C THR A 108 13.66 3.95 8.59
N PHE A 109 13.21 2.71 8.43
CA PHE A 109 13.85 1.52 9.00
C PHE A 109 15.28 1.36 8.49
N VAL A 110 15.48 1.40 7.18
CA VAL A 110 16.81 1.24 6.55
C VAL A 110 17.77 2.32 7.05
N CYS A 111 17.36 3.59 6.99
CA CYS A 111 18.20 4.71 7.42
C CYS A 111 18.58 4.64 8.90
N GLU A 112 17.61 4.35 9.79
CA GLU A 112 17.88 4.25 11.23
C GLU A 112 18.69 3.01 11.60
N ARG A 113 18.51 1.91 10.86
CA ARG A 113 19.29 0.69 11.02
C ARG A 113 20.75 0.92 10.64
N GLU A 114 21.03 1.55 9.50
CA GLU A 114 22.41 1.84 9.07
C GLU A 114 23.16 2.71 10.09
N LYS A 115 22.47 3.72 10.65
CA LYS A 115 23.02 4.54 11.74
C LYS A 115 23.30 3.69 12.97
N ALA A 116 22.38 2.79 13.34
CA ALA A 116 22.55 1.92 14.49
C ALA A 116 23.70 0.90 14.32
N VAL A 117 23.84 0.33 13.13
CA VAL A 117 24.95 -0.57 12.77
C VAL A 117 26.28 0.17 12.81
N THR A 118 26.33 1.40 12.26
CA THR A 118 27.54 2.23 12.28
C THR A 118 27.95 2.59 13.72
N ALA A 119 26.99 2.96 14.57
CA ALA A 119 27.24 3.22 15.98
C ALA A 119 27.75 1.98 16.73
N ALA A 120 27.17 0.80 16.45
CA ALA A 120 27.61 -0.46 17.03
C ALA A 120 29.04 -0.84 16.61
N ASN A 121 29.40 -0.62 15.35
CA ASN A 121 30.76 -0.84 14.84
C ASN A 121 31.79 0.07 15.51
N ASN A 122 31.38 1.27 15.93
CA ASN A 122 32.20 2.20 16.70
C ASN A 122 32.24 1.88 18.22
N GLY A 123 31.68 0.73 18.64
CA GLY A 123 31.64 0.31 20.05
C GLY A 123 30.57 1.01 20.90
N GLY A 124 29.67 1.78 20.27
CA GLY A 124 28.56 2.46 20.93
C GLY A 124 27.23 1.68 20.87
N ILE A 125 26.21 2.22 21.53
CA ILE A 125 24.81 1.76 21.40
C ILE A 125 24.04 2.91 20.79
N SER A 126 23.28 2.66 19.72
CA SER A 126 22.45 3.71 19.11
C SER A 126 21.22 3.98 19.96
N VAL A 127 20.91 5.27 20.13
CA VAL A 127 19.71 5.73 20.85
C VAL A 127 18.42 5.36 20.13
N ASN A 128 18.48 5.03 18.84
CA ASN A 128 17.30 4.73 18.01
C ASN A 128 17.08 3.22 17.80
N GLU A 129 17.80 2.32 18.48
CA GLU A 129 17.63 0.87 18.30
C GLU A 129 16.18 0.42 18.56
N GLN A 130 15.50 1.03 19.52
CA GLN A 130 14.11 0.76 19.85
C GLN A 130 13.17 1.14 18.70
N LEU A 131 13.42 2.25 17.99
CA LEU A 131 12.64 2.63 16.82
C LEU A 131 12.84 1.63 15.67
N VAL A 132 14.08 1.19 15.44
CA VAL A 132 14.38 0.18 14.41
C VAL A 132 13.63 -1.12 14.70
N TRP A 133 13.59 -1.56 15.96
CA TRP A 133 12.82 -2.75 16.35
C TRP A 133 11.32 -2.59 16.15
N VAL A 134 10.73 -1.44 16.51
CA VAL A 134 9.31 -1.16 16.30
C VAL A 134 8.97 -1.17 14.81
N LEU A 135 9.76 -0.49 13.97
CA LEU A 135 9.55 -0.47 12.53
C LEU A 135 9.66 -1.87 11.91
N TRP A 136 10.65 -2.66 12.34
CA TRP A 136 10.79 -4.06 11.92
C TRP A 136 9.55 -4.89 12.27
N LYS A 137 9.02 -4.74 13.49
CA LYS A 137 7.78 -5.41 13.93
C LYS A 137 6.57 -5.02 13.09
N ILE A 138 6.40 -3.73 12.81
CA ILE A 138 5.31 -3.21 11.96
C ILE A 138 5.42 -3.78 10.54
N LEU A 139 6.61 -3.70 9.94
CA LEU A 139 6.86 -4.13 8.56
C LEU A 139 6.71 -5.64 8.38
N ARG A 140 6.98 -6.45 9.41
CA ARG A 140 6.69 -7.90 9.39
C ARG A 140 5.21 -8.26 9.53
N GLY A 141 4.33 -7.29 9.78
CA GLY A 141 2.91 -7.54 10.05
C GLY A 141 2.58 -7.83 11.52
N ASP A 142 3.58 -7.83 12.41
CA ASP A 142 3.43 -8.05 13.85
C ASP A 142 3.13 -6.72 14.61
N GLY A 143 2.65 -5.68 13.92
CA GLY A 143 2.39 -4.37 14.54
C GLY A 143 1.42 -4.42 15.71
N ASN A 144 0.49 -5.38 15.72
CA ASN A 144 -0.46 -5.59 16.82
C ASN A 144 0.20 -5.89 18.17
N ASP A 145 1.40 -6.50 18.17
CA ASP A 145 2.16 -6.79 19.39
C ASP A 145 2.59 -5.50 20.11
N ILE A 146 2.69 -4.39 19.39
CA ILE A 146 3.13 -3.09 19.91
C ILE A 146 2.00 -2.35 20.63
N GLY A 147 0.75 -2.63 20.24
CA GLY A 147 -0.45 -1.89 20.68
C GLY A 147 -0.64 -1.76 22.20
N PRO A 148 -0.39 -2.81 23.02
CA PRO A 148 -0.55 -2.74 24.49
C PRO A 148 0.50 -1.90 25.22
N TYR A 149 1.65 -1.61 24.58
CA TYR A 149 2.77 -0.93 25.24
C TYR A 149 2.73 0.58 25.00
N SER A 150 3.25 1.35 25.95
CA SER A 150 3.38 2.81 25.77
C SER A 150 4.66 3.17 25.01
N PRO A 151 4.66 4.24 24.17
CA PRO A 151 5.86 4.68 23.47
C PRO A 151 7.04 4.98 24.41
N SER A 152 6.80 5.57 25.59
CA SER A 152 7.85 5.80 26.59
C SER A 152 8.40 4.52 27.22
N THR A 153 7.58 3.48 27.35
CA THR A 153 8.04 2.18 27.84
C THR A 153 8.93 1.51 26.79
N LEU A 154 8.49 1.54 25.53
CA LEU A 154 9.24 0.97 24.40
C LEU A 154 10.58 1.68 24.20
N ALA A 155 10.60 3.01 24.25
CA ALA A 155 11.81 3.83 24.12
C ALA A 155 12.87 3.55 25.20
N ARG A 156 12.46 3.11 26.39
CA ARG A 156 13.36 2.86 27.54
C ARG A 156 13.66 1.39 27.76
N SER A 157 12.95 0.49 27.08
CA SER A 157 13.15 -0.95 27.27
C SER A 157 14.46 -1.39 26.62
N PRO A 158 15.38 -2.03 27.36
CA PRO A 158 16.59 -2.57 26.77
C PRO A 158 16.23 -3.70 25.81
N LEU A 159 16.76 -3.64 24.59
CA LEU A 159 16.55 -4.70 23.61
C LEU A 159 17.51 -5.88 23.88
N PRO A 160 17.01 -7.13 23.88
CA PRO A 160 17.87 -8.30 23.90
C PRO A 160 18.89 -8.28 22.75
N PRO A 161 20.09 -8.86 22.90
CA PRO A 161 21.12 -8.87 21.86
C PRO A 161 20.63 -9.36 20.48
N LYS A 162 19.69 -10.31 20.47
CA LYS A 162 19.08 -10.87 19.25
C LYS A 162 18.14 -9.91 18.51
N LEU A 163 17.64 -8.89 19.18
CA LEU A 163 16.71 -7.89 18.65
C LEU A 163 17.39 -6.55 18.36
N ARG A 164 18.73 -6.49 18.42
CA ARG A 164 19.49 -5.30 18.03
C ARG A 164 19.45 -5.10 16.52
N ALA A 165 19.54 -3.84 16.10
CA ALA A 165 19.48 -3.43 14.70
C ALA A 165 20.42 -4.23 13.76
N THR A 166 21.59 -4.67 14.27
CA THR A 166 22.55 -5.51 13.53
C THR A 166 22.00 -6.86 13.10
N ASN A 167 21.00 -7.38 13.82
CA ASN A 167 20.41 -8.70 13.61
C ASN A 167 19.01 -8.63 12.99
N LEU A 168 18.47 -7.42 12.78
CA LEU A 168 17.17 -7.21 12.17
C LEU A 168 17.35 -7.05 10.67
N PHE A 169 16.75 -7.95 9.89
CA PHE A 169 16.71 -7.90 8.44
C PHE A 169 15.25 -7.99 8.01
N LEU A 170 14.94 -7.32 6.90
CA LEU A 170 13.69 -7.50 6.17
C LEU A 170 14.08 -8.15 4.84
N ASP A 171 13.23 -9.04 4.32
CA ASP A 171 13.46 -9.65 3.01
C ASP A 171 13.28 -8.56 1.95
N ASP A 172 14.39 -8.06 1.42
CA ASP A 172 14.42 -6.96 0.46
C ASP A 172 13.58 -7.27 -0.80
N ASP A 173 13.44 -8.55 -1.16
CA ASP A 173 12.62 -9.00 -2.30
C ASP A 173 11.11 -8.73 -2.13
N MET A 174 10.61 -8.61 -0.90
CA MET A 174 9.21 -8.28 -0.63
C MET A 174 8.92 -6.76 -0.72
N TYR A 175 9.96 -5.94 -0.77
CA TYR A 175 9.89 -4.47 -0.80
C TYR A 175 10.45 -3.87 -2.09
N ASN A 176 11.32 -4.59 -2.80
CA ASN A 176 11.87 -4.20 -4.10
C ASN A 176 10.87 -4.36 -5.26
N SER A 177 9.79 -5.14 -5.11
CA SER A 177 8.78 -5.30 -6.17
C SER A 177 7.87 -4.07 -6.36
N GLU A 178 7.97 -3.06 -5.50
CA GLU A 178 7.20 -1.80 -5.60
C GLU A 178 8.08 -0.58 -5.93
N SER A 179 9.34 -0.79 -6.30
CA SER A 179 10.28 0.28 -6.65
C SER A 179 10.91 0.06 -8.03
N GLU A 180 10.17 0.38 -9.09
CA GLU A 180 10.73 1.20 -10.18
C GLU A 180 10.74 2.67 -9.71
N ILE A 181 11.46 2.93 -8.61
CA ILE A 181 11.83 4.28 -8.19
C ILE A 181 13.35 4.28 -8.26
N ASP A 182 13.86 5.13 -9.15
CA ASP A 182 15.24 5.22 -9.58
C ASP A 182 16.28 5.06 -8.46
N ASP A 183 17.30 4.29 -8.83
CA ASP A 183 18.56 3.99 -8.18
C ASP A 183 19.10 5.12 -7.27
N TYR A 184 19.12 4.83 -5.96
CA TYR A 184 19.98 5.52 -5.02
C TYR A 184 20.82 4.49 -4.25
N THR A 185 21.83 3.94 -4.91
CA THR A 185 22.94 3.29 -4.21
C THR A 185 24.05 4.30 -3.88
N PRO A 186 24.40 4.52 -2.59
CA PRO A 186 25.50 5.39 -2.21
C PRO A 186 26.84 4.65 -2.33
N LYS A 187 27.53 4.80 -3.47
CA LYS A 187 28.96 4.46 -3.57
C LYS A 187 29.81 5.67 -3.20
N SER A 188 30.47 5.58 -2.05
CA SER A 188 31.58 6.45 -1.69
C SER A 188 32.74 6.29 -2.67
N GLN A 189 33.10 7.34 -3.41
CA GLN A 189 34.46 7.92 -3.47
C GLN A 189 34.60 8.98 -4.61
N GLN A 190 34.83 10.21 -4.15
CA GLN A 190 35.76 11.23 -4.69
C GLN A 190 35.55 11.92 -6.06
N ILE A 191 35.21 13.23 -5.93
CA ILE A 191 35.83 14.41 -6.57
C ILE A 191 35.22 14.96 -7.90
N THR A 192 34.71 16.20 -7.77
CA THR A 192 34.56 17.32 -8.74
C THR A 192 33.19 17.61 -9.36
N THR A 193 32.57 18.67 -8.84
CA THR A 193 31.89 19.79 -9.53
C THR A 193 31.29 19.55 -10.93
N THR A 194 29.96 19.56 -11.00
CA THR A 194 29.17 20.52 -11.79
C THR A 194 27.72 20.53 -11.31
N MET A 195 27.18 21.72 -11.06
CA MET A 195 25.77 21.94 -10.76
C MET A 195 24.94 21.64 -12.02
N THR A 196 24.01 20.69 -11.93
CA THR A 196 22.90 20.60 -12.89
C THR A 196 21.62 20.40 -12.11
N THR A 197 20.89 21.49 -11.95
CA THR A 197 19.48 21.53 -11.57
C THR A 197 18.70 20.70 -12.60
N ILE A 198 18.12 19.57 -12.20
CA ILE A 198 17.13 18.85 -13.02
C ILE A 198 15.78 18.99 -12.31
N THR A 199 15.01 19.93 -12.82
CA THR A 199 13.58 20.08 -12.59
C THR A 199 12.89 18.91 -13.29
N THR A 200 12.39 17.92 -12.55
CA THR A 200 11.49 16.91 -13.11
C THR A 200 10.13 17.58 -13.34
N VAL A 201 9.86 17.89 -14.61
CA VAL A 201 8.56 18.41 -15.06
C VAL A 201 7.60 17.23 -15.05
N VAL A 202 6.82 17.09 -13.97
CA VAL A 202 5.63 16.23 -13.96
C VAL A 202 4.67 16.80 -15.00
N THR A 203 4.29 15.98 -15.98
CA THR A 203 3.38 16.41 -17.03
C THR A 203 1.93 16.33 -16.52
N ALA A 204 1.09 17.28 -16.92
CA ALA A 204 -0.33 17.29 -16.51
C ALA A 204 -1.11 16.03 -16.92
N GLU A 205 -0.57 15.29 -17.89
CA GLU A 205 -1.15 14.05 -18.42
C GLU A 205 -0.87 12.87 -17.48
N GLU A 206 0.31 12.81 -16.87
CA GLU A 206 0.67 11.81 -15.85
C GLU A 206 -0.08 12.06 -14.52
N ASP A 207 -0.27 13.33 -14.14
CA ASP A 207 -1.08 13.68 -12.97
C ASP A 207 -2.55 13.28 -13.16
N ALA A 208 -3.11 13.50 -14.36
CA ALA A 208 -4.47 13.09 -14.68
C ALA A 208 -4.63 11.55 -14.70
N ALA A 209 -3.62 10.83 -15.18
CA ALA A 209 -3.60 9.37 -15.13
C ALA A 209 -3.52 8.84 -13.69
N ASN A 210 -2.64 9.42 -12.86
CA ASN A 210 -2.50 9.05 -11.45
C ASN A 210 -3.76 9.37 -10.63
N GLU A 211 -4.41 10.50 -10.90
CA GLU A 211 -5.68 10.87 -10.28
C GLU A 211 -6.80 9.89 -10.69
N SER A 212 -6.85 9.49 -11.96
CA SER A 212 -7.78 8.48 -12.47
C SER A 212 -7.60 7.13 -11.79
N ILE A 213 -6.34 6.68 -11.63
CA ILE A 213 -6.00 5.41 -10.96
C ILE A 213 -6.38 5.45 -9.48
N ALA A 214 -6.03 6.52 -8.76
CA ALA A 214 -6.37 6.68 -7.35
C ALA A 214 -7.89 6.70 -7.12
N HIS A 215 -8.62 7.37 -8.02
CA HIS A 215 -10.08 7.44 -7.98
C HIS A 215 -10.74 6.07 -8.28
N ALA A 216 -10.21 5.33 -9.27
CA ALA A 216 -10.67 3.97 -9.59
C ALA A 216 -10.43 2.99 -8.42
N MET A 217 -9.26 3.08 -7.77
CA MET A 217 -8.93 2.24 -6.63
C MET A 217 -9.82 2.54 -5.42
N LYS A 218 -10.14 3.81 -5.19
CA LYS A 218 -11.12 4.22 -4.18
C LYS A 218 -12.52 3.67 -4.47
N LEU A 219 -12.97 3.74 -5.73
CA LEU A 219 -14.26 3.17 -6.16
C LEU A 219 -14.33 1.65 -5.97
N LEU A 220 -13.23 0.92 -6.19
CA LEU A 220 -13.15 -0.52 -5.93
C LEU A 220 -13.27 -0.85 -4.44
N LEU A 221 -12.63 -0.06 -3.58
CA LEU A 221 -12.74 -0.22 -2.13
C LEU A 221 -14.16 0.12 -1.64
N ASP A 222 -14.78 1.16 -2.22
CA ASP A 222 -16.16 1.52 -1.91
C ASP A 222 -17.15 0.45 -2.40
N ALA A 223 -16.96 -0.12 -3.59
CA ALA A 223 -17.77 -1.21 -4.12
C ALA A 223 -17.65 -2.51 -3.30
N ARG A 224 -16.50 -2.71 -2.68
CA ARG A 224 -16.25 -3.83 -1.77
C ARG A 224 -17.03 -3.68 -0.46
N GLU A 225 -17.17 -2.46 0.06
CA GLU A 225 -17.81 -2.21 1.35
C GLU A 225 -19.31 -1.90 1.25
N ARG A 226 -19.78 -1.41 0.09
CA ARG A 226 -21.19 -1.07 -0.13
C ARG A 226 -21.57 -1.15 -1.60
N VAL A 227 -22.87 -1.33 -1.86
CA VAL A 227 -23.42 -1.21 -3.21
C VAL A 227 -23.23 0.23 -3.68
N LEU A 228 -22.50 0.42 -4.79
CA LEU A 228 -22.25 1.73 -5.37
C LEU A 228 -23.56 2.40 -5.82
N THR A 229 -23.63 3.71 -5.68
CA THR A 229 -24.78 4.50 -6.15
C THR A 229 -24.77 4.61 -7.69
N LEU A 230 -25.94 4.77 -8.29
CA LEU A 230 -26.09 4.93 -9.75
C LEU A 230 -25.25 6.08 -10.32
N SER A 231 -24.96 7.14 -9.54
CA SER A 231 -24.06 8.22 -9.94
C SER A 231 -22.58 7.82 -9.94
N GLU A 232 -22.15 7.01 -8.96
CA GLU A 232 -20.78 6.46 -8.86
C GLU A 232 -20.53 5.43 -9.97
N GLN A 233 -21.55 4.67 -10.34
CA GLN A 233 -21.55 3.77 -11.50
C GLN A 233 -21.60 4.53 -12.84
N ARG A 234 -22.30 5.68 -12.90
CA ARG A 234 -22.44 6.50 -14.11
C ARG A 234 -21.21 7.34 -14.44
N SER A 235 -20.46 7.80 -13.43
CA SER A 235 -19.41 8.79 -13.67
C SER A 235 -18.08 8.20 -14.09
N ASN A 236 -17.72 6.97 -13.72
CA ASN A 236 -16.40 6.43 -14.02
C ASN A 236 -16.34 4.91 -13.85
N LEU A 237 -17.29 4.16 -14.45
CA LEU A 237 -17.03 2.77 -14.78
C LEU A 237 -16.72 2.61 -16.31
N PRO A 238 -15.55 2.07 -16.69
CA PRO A 238 -14.30 2.72 -17.21
C PRO A 238 -13.63 2.14 -18.49
N SER A 239 -12.66 2.87 -19.05
CA SER A 239 -11.57 2.30 -19.89
C SER A 239 -10.27 1.99 -19.11
N PRO A 240 -9.76 2.82 -18.16
CA PRO A 240 -8.45 2.57 -17.54
C PRO A 240 -8.43 1.47 -16.45
N PHE A 241 -9.57 0.96 -16.01
CA PHE A 241 -9.62 -0.14 -15.01
C PHE A 241 -9.42 -1.54 -15.61
N LEU A 242 -9.84 -1.76 -16.87
CA LEU A 242 -9.72 -3.07 -17.52
C LEU A 242 -8.26 -3.41 -17.74
N ASP A 243 -7.41 -2.38 -17.81
CA ASP A 243 -5.98 -2.51 -18.04
C ASP A 243 -5.24 -2.99 -16.78
N ILE A 244 -5.78 -2.73 -15.58
CA ILE A 244 -5.14 -3.08 -14.29
C ILE A 244 -5.63 -4.44 -13.77
N LEU A 245 -6.85 -4.86 -14.12
CA LEU A 245 -7.38 -6.14 -13.69
C LEU A 245 -6.52 -7.36 -14.10
N PRO A 246 -5.90 -7.39 -15.29
CA PRO A 246 -5.01 -8.47 -15.70
C PRO A 246 -3.73 -8.57 -14.86
N SER A 247 -3.18 -7.47 -14.36
CA SER A 247 -1.88 -7.46 -13.67
C SER A 247 -1.96 -7.90 -12.19
N LEU A 248 -3.15 -8.31 -11.72
CA LEU A 248 -3.33 -8.76 -10.35
C LEU A 248 -2.69 -10.13 -10.11
N PRO A 249 -1.98 -10.34 -8.98
CA PRO A 249 -1.32 -11.62 -8.69
C PRO A 249 -2.35 -12.74 -8.44
N PRO A 250 -1.99 -14.03 -8.66
CA PRO A 250 -2.88 -15.19 -8.53
C PRO A 250 -3.16 -15.55 -7.06
N THR A 251 -3.77 -14.63 -6.34
CA THR A 251 -4.17 -14.76 -4.93
C THR A 251 -5.69 -14.94 -4.81
N LEU A 252 -6.14 -15.55 -3.72
CA LEU A 252 -7.57 -15.78 -3.47
C LEU A 252 -8.42 -14.49 -3.55
N PRO A 253 -7.98 -13.33 -3.01
CA PRO A 253 -8.70 -12.06 -3.18
C PRO A 253 -8.84 -11.61 -4.63
N SER A 254 -7.81 -11.78 -5.47
CA SER A 254 -7.85 -11.42 -6.89
C SER A 254 -8.88 -12.27 -7.65
N PHE A 255 -8.90 -13.58 -7.37
CA PHE A 255 -9.87 -14.50 -7.97
C PHE A 255 -11.31 -14.23 -7.50
N ASP A 256 -11.49 -13.87 -6.23
CA ASP A 256 -12.81 -13.50 -5.70
C ASP A 256 -13.35 -12.21 -6.34
N LEU A 257 -12.50 -11.20 -6.54
CA LEU A 257 -12.84 -9.97 -7.25
C LEU A 257 -13.23 -10.27 -8.69
N MET A 258 -12.39 -11.00 -9.42
CA MET A 258 -12.66 -11.39 -10.81
C MET A 258 -13.96 -12.20 -10.94
N GLY A 259 -14.17 -13.16 -10.03
CA GLY A 259 -15.40 -13.95 -10.00
C GLY A 259 -16.65 -13.13 -9.66
N ARG A 260 -16.53 -12.05 -8.90
CA ARG A 260 -17.66 -11.11 -8.67
C ARG A 260 -17.96 -10.31 -9.92
N LEU A 261 -16.94 -9.72 -10.55
CA LEU A 261 -17.09 -8.92 -11.77
C LEU A 261 -17.70 -9.73 -12.92
N LEU A 262 -17.30 -10.99 -13.09
CA LEU A 262 -17.86 -11.90 -14.10
C LEU A 262 -19.31 -12.32 -13.84
N ARG A 263 -19.81 -12.14 -12.61
CA ARG A 263 -21.19 -12.49 -12.21
C ARG A 263 -22.08 -11.27 -12.07
N GLU A 264 -21.52 -10.06 -12.08
CA GLU A 264 -22.29 -8.85 -11.83
C GLU A 264 -23.09 -8.48 -13.08
N PRO A 265 -24.44 -8.51 -13.04
CA PRO A 265 -25.27 -8.21 -14.19
C PRO A 265 -25.43 -6.70 -14.42
N THR A 266 -24.54 -5.88 -13.87
CA THR A 266 -24.60 -4.43 -14.01
C THR A 266 -24.35 -4.04 -15.46
N MET A 267 -25.34 -3.38 -16.06
CA MET A 267 -25.29 -2.90 -17.44
C MET A 267 -24.30 -1.73 -17.51
N SER A 268 -23.41 -1.74 -18.51
CA SER A 268 -22.56 -0.59 -18.80
C SER A 268 -23.42 0.64 -19.12
N THR A 269 -22.86 1.82 -18.89
CA THR A 269 -23.49 3.16 -19.00
C THR A 269 -24.16 3.44 -20.35
N ASN A 270 -23.81 2.66 -21.38
CA ASN A 270 -24.33 2.80 -22.74
C ASN A 270 -25.54 1.89 -23.04
N GLY A 271 -25.96 1.05 -22.09
CA GLY A 271 -27.12 0.17 -22.21
C GLY A 271 -26.97 -1.01 -23.18
N SER A 272 -25.81 -1.17 -23.84
CA SER A 272 -25.62 -2.18 -24.90
C SER A 272 -24.90 -3.46 -24.48
N ILE A 273 -24.09 -3.45 -23.41
CA ILE A 273 -23.25 -4.59 -23.00
C ILE A 273 -23.16 -4.67 -21.47
N ALA A 274 -23.31 -5.86 -20.89
CA ALA A 274 -23.13 -6.07 -19.45
C ALA A 274 -21.64 -6.03 -19.07
N ILE A 275 -21.30 -5.48 -17.90
CA ILE A 275 -19.91 -5.43 -17.43
C ILE A 275 -19.31 -6.85 -17.35
N ALA A 276 -20.10 -7.84 -16.95
CA ALA A 276 -19.72 -9.24 -16.98
C ALA A 276 -19.30 -9.72 -18.38
N ASP A 277 -19.95 -9.25 -19.44
CA ASP A 277 -19.60 -9.62 -20.82
C ASP A 277 -18.30 -8.96 -21.25
N LEU A 278 -18.11 -7.68 -20.92
CA LEU A 278 -16.88 -6.93 -21.21
C LEU A 278 -15.66 -7.53 -20.50
N VAL A 279 -15.80 -7.86 -19.21
CA VAL A 279 -14.74 -8.51 -18.42
C VAL A 279 -14.45 -9.91 -18.96
N ARG A 280 -15.48 -10.65 -19.39
CA ARG A 280 -15.30 -11.98 -20.02
C ARG A 280 -14.53 -11.87 -21.34
N THR A 281 -14.88 -10.92 -22.22
CA THR A 281 -14.27 -10.82 -23.55
C THR A 281 -12.91 -10.14 -23.57
N GLU A 282 -12.67 -9.15 -22.71
CA GLU A 282 -11.48 -8.29 -22.83
C GLU A 282 -10.44 -8.49 -21.72
N VAL A 283 -10.86 -8.99 -20.55
CA VAL A 283 -10.00 -9.04 -19.35
C VAL A 283 -9.63 -10.46 -18.96
N LEU A 284 -10.58 -11.40 -19.00
CA LEU A 284 -10.39 -12.74 -18.46
C LEU A 284 -9.20 -13.48 -19.09
N GLY A 285 -9.07 -13.43 -20.42
CA GLY A 285 -7.95 -14.07 -21.12
C GLY A 285 -6.60 -13.46 -20.72
N LYS A 286 -6.50 -12.13 -20.69
CA LYS A 286 -5.27 -11.43 -20.27
C LYS A 286 -4.93 -11.72 -18.82
N PHE A 287 -5.93 -11.76 -17.93
CA PHE A 287 -5.73 -12.08 -16.52
C PHE A 287 -5.21 -13.52 -16.32
N VAL A 288 -5.75 -14.49 -17.05
CA VAL A 288 -5.24 -15.87 -17.01
C VAL A 288 -3.80 -15.93 -17.51
N HIS A 289 -3.49 -15.23 -18.61
CA HIS A 289 -2.14 -15.15 -19.16
C HIS A 289 -1.14 -14.57 -18.15
N GLU A 290 -1.47 -13.44 -17.52
CA GLU A 290 -0.61 -12.81 -16.51
C GLU A 290 -0.46 -13.68 -15.25
N CYS A 291 -1.51 -14.40 -14.83
CA CYS A 291 -1.40 -15.38 -13.75
C CYS A 291 -0.41 -16.49 -14.08
N ILE A 292 -0.40 -16.98 -15.33
CA ILE A 292 0.53 -18.01 -15.79
C ILE A 292 1.96 -17.47 -15.83
N ASN A 293 2.17 -16.26 -16.40
CA ASN A 293 3.47 -15.60 -16.42
C ASN A 293 4.03 -15.40 -15.01
N TRP A 294 3.18 -14.99 -14.06
CA TRP A 294 3.57 -14.84 -12.66
C TRP A 294 3.99 -16.19 -12.04
N LEU A 295 3.27 -17.27 -12.33
CA LEU A 295 3.59 -18.60 -11.82
C LEU A 295 4.88 -19.17 -12.44
N ASP A 296 5.13 -18.90 -13.72
CA ASP A 296 6.39 -19.27 -14.37
C ASP A 296 7.60 -18.56 -13.73
N GLN A 297 7.46 -17.26 -13.42
CA GLN A 297 8.49 -16.52 -12.69
C GLN A 297 8.68 -17.05 -11.26
N ALA A 298 7.59 -17.41 -10.58
CA ALA A 298 7.64 -18.00 -9.25
C ALA A 298 8.32 -19.39 -9.25
N GLU A 299 8.09 -20.23 -10.27
CA GLU A 299 8.76 -21.52 -10.46
C GLU A 299 10.27 -21.35 -10.67
N LEU A 300 10.66 -20.35 -11.48
CA LEU A 300 12.07 -20.05 -11.75
C LEU A 300 12.79 -19.64 -10.45
N GLN A 301 12.17 -18.75 -9.66
CA GLN A 301 12.74 -18.27 -8.40
C GLN A 301 12.84 -19.37 -7.32
N GLU A 302 11.89 -20.32 -7.30
CA GLU A 302 11.98 -21.52 -6.44
C GLU A 302 13.14 -22.43 -6.89
N LYS A 303 13.31 -22.63 -8.19
CA LYS A 303 14.37 -23.47 -8.77
C LYS A 303 15.77 -22.88 -8.57
N GLU A 304 15.88 -21.55 -8.55
CA GLU A 304 17.13 -20.83 -8.26
C GLU A 304 17.44 -20.77 -6.76
N GLY A 305 16.55 -21.29 -5.89
CA GLY A 305 16.73 -21.31 -4.45
C GLY A 305 16.65 -19.93 -3.80
N LEU A 306 16.18 -18.92 -4.55
CA LEU A 306 15.95 -17.57 -4.04
C LEU A 306 14.79 -17.56 -3.05
N ILE A 307 13.82 -18.47 -3.21
CA ILE A 307 12.57 -18.48 -2.45
C ILE A 307 12.18 -19.92 -2.08
N SER A 308 11.85 -20.13 -0.80
CA SER A 308 11.44 -21.42 -0.21
C SER A 308 9.95 -21.40 0.21
N ASP A 309 9.12 -20.61 -0.47
CA ASP A 309 7.71 -20.37 -0.11
C ASP A 309 6.74 -21.15 -1.00
N ASP A 310 5.65 -21.64 -0.40
CA ASP A 310 4.57 -22.41 -1.02
C ASP A 310 3.74 -21.60 -2.04
N ARG A 311 4.08 -20.34 -2.30
CA ARG A 311 3.30 -19.41 -3.14
C ARG A 311 3.12 -19.92 -4.57
N PHE A 312 4.10 -20.62 -5.13
CA PHE A 312 3.98 -21.25 -6.45
C PHE A 312 2.94 -22.38 -6.41
N THR A 313 3.08 -23.31 -5.46
CA THR A 313 2.14 -24.41 -5.24
C THR A 313 0.72 -23.91 -4.98
N LYS A 314 0.54 -22.97 -4.06
CA LYS A 314 -0.78 -22.37 -3.73
C LYS A 314 -1.36 -21.60 -4.91
N GLY A 315 -0.53 -20.89 -5.67
CA GLY A 315 -0.95 -20.17 -6.86
C GLY A 315 -1.49 -21.10 -7.94
N ILE A 316 -0.84 -22.23 -8.20
CA ILE A 316 -1.35 -23.27 -9.11
C ILE A 316 -2.71 -23.79 -8.62
N GLN A 317 -2.80 -24.16 -7.35
CA GLN A 317 -4.06 -24.68 -6.78
C GLN A 317 -5.19 -23.67 -6.92
N ASN A 318 -4.94 -22.39 -6.60
CA ASN A 318 -5.94 -21.34 -6.68
C ASN A 318 -6.36 -21.06 -8.12
N LEU A 319 -5.40 -20.96 -9.06
CA LEU A 319 -5.70 -20.72 -10.47
C LEU A 319 -6.54 -21.87 -11.07
N CYS A 320 -6.15 -23.12 -10.80
CA CYS A 320 -6.91 -24.28 -11.29
C CYS A 320 -8.32 -24.36 -10.69
N ARG A 321 -8.48 -24.04 -9.40
CA ARG A 321 -9.81 -23.99 -8.72
C ARG A 321 -10.67 -22.86 -9.27
N PHE A 322 -10.08 -21.70 -9.50
CA PHE A 322 -10.76 -20.54 -10.09
C PHE A 322 -11.27 -20.89 -11.49
N TYR A 323 -10.40 -21.39 -12.37
CA TYR A 323 -10.77 -21.74 -13.73
C TYR A 323 -11.82 -22.88 -13.79
N THR A 324 -11.68 -23.88 -12.92
CA THR A 324 -12.71 -24.93 -12.75
C THR A 324 -14.07 -24.34 -12.36
N SER A 325 -14.06 -23.30 -11.51
CA SER A 325 -15.29 -22.61 -11.09
C SER A 325 -15.90 -21.81 -12.24
N LEU A 326 -15.09 -21.23 -13.13
CA LEU A 326 -15.58 -20.55 -14.32
C LEU A 326 -16.31 -21.52 -15.28
N ILE A 327 -15.75 -22.71 -15.50
CA ILE A 327 -16.40 -23.76 -16.30
C ILE A 327 -17.72 -24.20 -15.66
N LYS A 328 -17.73 -24.45 -14.34
CA LYS A 328 -18.94 -24.86 -13.60
C LYS A 328 -20.05 -23.81 -13.64
N LEU A 329 -19.70 -22.53 -13.71
CA LEU A 329 -20.63 -21.42 -13.81
C LEU A 329 -21.02 -21.11 -15.27
N SER A 330 -20.57 -21.91 -16.24
CA SER A 330 -20.77 -21.69 -17.68
C SER A 330 -20.28 -20.31 -18.14
N LEU A 331 -19.27 -19.76 -17.48
CA LEU A 331 -18.61 -18.50 -17.84
C LEU A 331 -17.51 -18.71 -18.89
N VAL A 332 -16.96 -19.93 -18.95
CA VAL A 332 -15.99 -20.39 -19.95
C VAL A 332 -16.52 -21.70 -20.51
N ASP A 333 -16.54 -21.82 -21.83
CA ASP A 333 -16.94 -23.05 -22.50
C ASP A 333 -15.73 -23.99 -22.65
N ALA A 334 -15.80 -25.15 -22.01
CA ALA A 334 -14.77 -26.17 -22.09
C ALA A 334 -14.61 -26.78 -23.50
N ALA A 335 -15.63 -26.64 -24.36
CA ALA A 335 -15.61 -27.14 -25.73
C ALA A 335 -14.95 -26.15 -26.73
N LEU A 336 -14.84 -24.87 -26.37
CA LEU A 336 -14.17 -23.86 -27.20
C LEU A 336 -12.65 -23.88 -26.94
N ASP A 337 -11.90 -24.34 -27.93
CA ASP A 337 -10.44 -24.49 -27.84
C ASP A 337 -9.72 -23.14 -27.66
N ALA A 338 -10.25 -22.07 -28.27
CA ALA A 338 -9.65 -20.74 -28.20
C ALA A 338 -9.54 -20.19 -26.77
N ASP A 339 -10.56 -20.44 -25.92
CA ASP A 339 -10.61 -19.90 -24.56
C ASP A 339 -9.86 -20.80 -23.56
N THR A 340 -9.63 -22.06 -23.93
CA THR A 340 -9.15 -23.12 -23.01
C THR A 340 -7.76 -23.66 -23.34
N ALA A 341 -7.20 -23.36 -24.52
CA ALA A 341 -5.92 -23.89 -24.97
C ALA A 341 -4.77 -23.57 -24.00
N GLU A 342 -4.70 -22.33 -23.54
CA GLU A 342 -3.65 -21.88 -22.62
C GLU A 342 -3.74 -22.60 -21.27
N MET A 343 -4.95 -22.68 -20.71
CA MET A 343 -5.19 -23.35 -19.44
C MET A 343 -5.02 -24.88 -19.55
N ALA A 344 -5.34 -25.48 -20.70
CA ALA A 344 -5.13 -26.90 -20.96
C ALA A 344 -3.63 -27.23 -21.01
N HIS A 345 -2.84 -26.42 -21.71
CA HIS A 345 -1.38 -26.57 -21.76
C HIS A 345 -0.76 -26.40 -20.37
N PHE A 346 -1.16 -25.35 -19.63
CA PHE A 346 -0.71 -25.12 -18.26
C PHE A 346 -1.04 -26.29 -17.34
N SER A 347 -2.29 -26.76 -17.36
CA SER A 347 -2.75 -27.85 -16.49
C SER A 347 -2.05 -29.17 -16.79
N LEU A 348 -1.69 -29.42 -18.05
CA LEU A 348 -0.90 -30.57 -18.46
C LEU A 348 0.54 -30.48 -17.94
N ARG A 349 1.20 -29.32 -18.12
CA ARG A 349 2.57 -29.06 -17.63
C ARG A 349 2.67 -29.23 -16.12
N HIS A 350 1.64 -28.82 -15.38
CA HIS A 350 1.59 -28.89 -13.92
C HIS A 350 0.76 -30.07 -13.38
N SER A 351 0.55 -31.13 -14.17
CA SER A 351 -0.26 -32.32 -13.81
C SER A 351 0.18 -33.09 -12.56
N ARG A 352 1.36 -32.78 -12.01
CA ARG A 352 1.81 -33.24 -10.69
C ARG A 352 0.91 -32.76 -9.54
N PHE A 353 0.21 -31.64 -9.72
CA PHE A 353 -0.74 -31.11 -8.75
C PHE A 353 -2.14 -31.67 -9.01
N GLU A 354 -2.85 -32.03 -7.94
CA GLU A 354 -4.17 -32.67 -8.01
C GLU A 354 -5.18 -31.80 -8.75
N GLU A 355 -5.23 -30.50 -8.42
CA GLU A 355 -6.13 -29.53 -9.04
C GLU A 355 -5.85 -29.31 -10.54
N ALA A 356 -4.57 -29.32 -10.95
CA ALA A 356 -4.17 -29.18 -12.34
C ALA A 356 -4.55 -30.43 -13.15
N ASN A 357 -4.31 -31.63 -12.60
CA ASN A 357 -4.73 -32.89 -13.23
C ASN A 357 -6.26 -32.98 -13.35
N HIS A 358 -6.99 -32.56 -12.31
CA HIS A 358 -8.45 -32.49 -12.34
C HIS A 358 -8.97 -31.55 -13.42
N LEU A 359 -8.42 -30.33 -13.50
CA LEU A 359 -8.80 -29.35 -14.52
C LEU A 359 -8.48 -29.85 -15.93
N TYR A 360 -7.29 -30.43 -16.15
CA TYR A 360 -6.92 -31.00 -17.44
C TYR A 360 -7.91 -32.08 -17.90
N ARG A 361 -8.36 -32.96 -16.99
CA ARG A 361 -9.37 -33.98 -17.34
C ARG A 361 -10.70 -33.36 -17.76
N ILE A 362 -11.16 -32.33 -17.04
CA ILE A 362 -12.39 -31.60 -17.39
C ILE A 362 -12.27 -31.01 -18.80
N LEU A 363 -11.16 -30.34 -19.08
CA LEU A 363 -10.89 -29.73 -20.39
C LEU A 363 -10.75 -30.78 -21.50
N ALA A 364 -10.09 -31.91 -21.22
CA ALA A 364 -9.96 -33.01 -22.18
C ALA A 364 -11.30 -33.69 -22.48
N THR A 365 -12.19 -33.84 -21.49
CA THR A 365 -13.55 -34.37 -21.69
C THR A 365 -14.51 -33.39 -22.35
N GLY A 366 -14.25 -32.08 -22.27
CA GLY A 366 -15.05 -31.07 -22.98
C GLY A 366 -14.76 -31.01 -24.48
N ARG A 367 -13.63 -31.56 -24.92
CA ARG A 367 -13.17 -31.58 -26.33
C ARG A 367 -13.54 -32.86 -27.09
N SER A 368 -14.10 -33.86 -26.42
CA SER A 368 -14.42 -35.19 -26.97
C SER A 368 -15.82 -35.32 -27.51
#